data_AF-A0A7C2QJ73-F1
#
_entry.id   AF-A0A7C2QJ73-F1
#
_cell.length_a   1.000
_cell.length_b   1.000
_cell.length_c   1.000
_cell.angle_alpha   90.00
_cell.angle_beta   90.00
_cell.angle_gamma   90.00
#
_symmetry.space_group_name_H-M   'P 1'
#
loop_
_entity.id
_entity.type
_entity.pdbx_description
1 polymer ?
#
loop_
_entity_poly.entity_id
_entity_poly.type
_entity_poly.pdbx_seq_one_letter_code
_entity_poly.pdbx_strand_id
1 'polypeptide(L)' 'ALIVVYCRSGSRSAAARETLVNMGYTNVVDFGGIYRWQGELELP' A
#
# COMPACT_ATOMS: atom_id res chain seq x y z
N ALA A 1 -6.90 -11.03 -8.44
CA ALA A 1 -5.97 -9.92 -8.79
C ALA A 1 -5.20 -9.53 -7.54
N LEU A 2 -3.94 -9.10 -7.70
CA LEU A 2 -3.14 -8.54 -6.59
C LEU A 2 -3.46 -7.05 -6.44
N ILE A 3 -3.77 -6.61 -5.23
CA ILE A 3 -3.96 -5.19 -4.90
C ILE A 3 -2.81 -4.77 -3.99
N VAL A 4 -2.03 -3.78 -4.42
CA VAL A 4 -0.99 -3.17 -3.59
C VAL A 4 -1.43 -1.77 -3.22
N VAL A 5 -1.51 -1.48 -1.93
CA VAL A 5 -1.86 -0.15 -1.41
C VAL A 5 -0.64 0.51 -0.78
N TYR A 6 -0.51 1.81 -0.99
CA TYR A 6 0.53 2.64 -0.39
C TYR A 6 0.00 4.06 -0.13
N CYS A 7 0.71 4.82 0.71
CA CYS A 7 0.45 6.25 0.85
C CYS A 7 1.74 7.01 1.19
N ARG A 8 1.65 8.30 1.57
CA ARG A 8 2.85 9.08 1.91
C ARG A 8 3.60 8.51 3.12
N SER A 9 2.92 8.20 4.22
CA SER A 9 3.52 7.86 5.53
C SER A 9 3.14 6.48 6.09
N GLY A 10 2.22 5.76 5.45
CA GLY A 10 1.74 4.43 5.83
C GLY A 10 0.40 4.38 6.58
N SER A 11 -0.03 5.46 7.24
CA SER A 11 -1.26 5.41 8.06
C SER A 11 -2.54 5.15 7.24
N ARG A 12 -2.65 5.75 6.05
CA ARG A 12 -3.83 5.61 5.19
C ARG A 12 -3.87 4.28 4.45
N SER A 13 -2.71 3.74 4.08
CA SER A 13 -2.64 2.45 3.37
C SER A 13 -2.97 1.28 4.31
N ALA A 14 -2.60 1.38 5.59
CA ALA A 14 -3.04 0.43 6.62
C ALA A 14 -4.57 0.38 6.76
N ALA A 15 -5.22 1.55 6.89
CA ALA A 15 -6.67 1.65 6.96
C ALA A 15 -7.37 1.14 5.68
N ALA A 16 -6.79 1.42 4.51
CA ALA A 16 -7.31 0.92 3.24
C ALA A 16 -7.22 -0.61 3.12
N ARG A 17 -6.08 -1.20 3.54
CA ARG A 17 -5.92 -2.66 3.59
C ARG A 17 -6.99 -3.30 4.48
N GLU A 18 -7.19 -2.78 5.69
CA GLU A 18 -8.18 -3.32 6.63
C GLU A 18 -9.59 -3.26 6.03
N THR A 19 -9.95 -2.14 5.41
CA THR A 19 -11.24 -1.98 4.71
C THR A 19 -11.41 -3.01 3.60
N LEU A 20 -10.39 -3.21 2.75
CA LEU A 20 -10.45 -4.19 1.66
C LEU A 20 -10.56 -5.63 2.18
N VAL A 21 -9.81 -5.99 3.23
CA VAL A 21 -9.91 -7.31 3.85
C VAL A 21 -11.32 -7.53 4.41
N ASN A 22 -11.90 -6.52 5.08
CA ASN A 22 -13.27 -6.59 5.60
C ASN A 22 -14.33 -6.71 4.50
N MET A 23 -14.05 -6.22 3.29
CA MET A 23 -14.90 -6.40 2.10
C MET A 23 -14.73 -7.77 1.41
N GLY A 24 -13.84 -8.63 1.92
CA GLY A 24 -13.61 -9.98 1.38
C GLY A 24 -12.50 -10.08 0.34
N TYR A 25 -11.69 -9.03 0.14
CA TYR A 25 -10.51 -9.13 -0.72
C TYR A 25 -9.43 -9.97 -0.04
N THR A 26 -8.96 -11.01 -0.73
CA THR A 26 -8.02 -11.99 -0.16
C THR A 26 -6.57 -11.76 -0.53
N ASN A 27 -6.30 -10.90 -1.53
CA ASN A 27 -4.95 -10.67 -2.04
C ASN A 27 -4.60 -9.18 -2.04
N VAL A 28 -4.41 -8.63 -0.83
CA VAL A 28 -4.10 -7.22 -0.58
C VAL A 28 -2.78 -7.11 0.17
N VAL A 29 -1.84 -6.34 -0.37
CA VAL A 29 -0.54 -6.04 0.23
C VAL A 29 -0.47 -4.56 0.58
N ASP A 30 -0.17 -4.25 1.84
CA ASP A 30 0.16 -2.89 2.27
C ASP A 30 1.66 -2.67 2.17
N PHE A 31 2.06 -1.87 1.19
CA PHE A 31 3.45 -1.45 1.00
C PHE A 31 3.87 -0.35 2.01
N GLY A 32 2.90 0.31 2.64
CA GLY A 32 3.14 1.33 3.65
C GLY A 32 3.45 2.70 3.05
N GLY A 33 4.37 3.42 3.70
CA GLY A 33 4.73 4.78 3.35
C GLY A 33 5.80 4.84 2.25
N ILE A 34 5.49 5.47 1.11
CA ILE A 34 6.43 5.64 0.00
C ILE A 34 7.69 6.41 0.39
N TYR A 35 7.63 7.24 1.44
CA TYR A 35 8.82 7.92 1.97
C TYR A 35 9.92 6.97 2.47
N ARG A 36 9.60 5.68 2.71
CA ARG A 36 10.56 4.64 3.11
C ARG A 36 11.19 3.93 1.91
N TRP A 37 10.80 4.27 0.69
CA TRP A 37 11.40 3.70 -0.50
C TRP A 37 12.88 4.08 -0.56
N GLN A 38 13.75 3.08 -0.69
CA GLN A 38 15.20 3.23 -0.81
C GLN A 38 15.72 2.78 -2.18
N GLY A 39 14.84 2.36 -3.08
CA GLY A 39 15.20 1.95 -4.42
C GLY A 39 15.48 3.14 -5.33
N GLU A 40 16.06 2.85 -6.49
CA GLU A 40 16.24 3.84 -7.54
C GLU A 40 14.88 4.40 -7.98
N LEU A 41 14.85 5.71 -8.20
CA LEU A 41 13.71 6.39 -8.81
C LEU A 41 14.09 6.65 -10.25
N GLU A 42 13.32 6.09 -11.17
CA GLU A 42 13.35 6.55 -12.55
C GLU A 42 12.75 7.96 -12.59
N LEU A 43 13.62 8.94 -12.68
CA LEU A 43 13.23 10.33 -12.86
C LEU A 43 12.90 10.56 -14.35
N PRO A 44 11.88 11.40 -14.65
CA PRO A 44 11.55 11.78 -16.02
C PRO A 44 12.68 12.59 -16.68
#